data_AF-A0A519D1E9-F1
#
_entry.id   AF-A0A519D1E9-F1
#
_cell.length_a   1.000
_cell.length_b   1.000
_cell.length_c   1.000
_cell.angle_alpha   90.00
_cell.angle_beta   90.00
_cell.angle_gamma   90.00
#
_symmetry.space_group_name_H-M   'P 1'
#
loop_
_entity.id
_entity.type
_entity.pdbx_description
1 polymer ?
#
loop_
_entity_poly.entity_id
_entity_poly.type
_entity_poly.pdbx_seq_one_letter_code
_entity_poly.pdbx_strand_id
1 'polypeptide(L)' 'MQLCLSAGVVDDADEDGLSDSKEIALGTDINESDSDGDGHSDAEEYLAESDPLDENSVPE' A
#
# COMPACT_ATOMS: atom_id res chain seq x y z
N MET A 1 -14.67 -0.95 12.62
CA MET A 1 -14.07 -0.68 13.95
C MET A 1 -12.94 -1.67 14.10
N GLN A 2 -11.80 -1.37 13.49
CA GLN A 2 -10.57 -2.13 13.69
C GLN A 2 -9.73 -1.33 14.70
N LEU A 3 -9.61 -1.91 15.88
CA LEU A 3 -8.86 -1.40 17.02
C LEU A 3 -7.46 -1.97 16.93
N CYS A 4 -6.46 -1.16 16.55
CA CYS A 4 -5.06 -1.51 16.72
C CYS A 4 -4.38 -0.45 17.60
N LEU A 5 -4.41 -0.69 18.92
CA LEU A 5 -3.54 -0.05 19.90
C LEU A 5 -2.16 -0.73 19.84
N SER A 6 -1.26 -0.28 18.97
CA SER A 6 0.15 -0.64 19.11
C SER A 6 1.02 0.34 18.36
N ALA A 7 1.75 1.14 19.14
CA ALA A 7 2.78 2.01 18.64
C ALA A 7 3.89 1.19 17.96
N GLY A 8 4.05 1.38 16.66
CA GLY A 8 5.31 1.27 15.92
C GLY A 8 5.80 -0.15 15.65
N VAL A 9 5.64 -0.61 14.41
CA VAL A 9 6.74 -0.99 13.48
C VAL A 9 6.30 -1.99 12.39
N VAL A 10 5.06 -2.51 12.43
CA VAL A 10 4.54 -3.49 11.44
C VAL A 10 3.03 -3.41 11.24
N ASP A 11 2.44 -2.22 11.33
CA ASP A 11 1.02 -2.04 10.99
C ASP A 11 0.89 -2.04 9.45
N ASP A 12 -0.15 -2.74 8.98
CA ASP A 12 -0.61 -2.92 7.59
C ASP A 12 -2.11 -2.63 7.68
N ALA A 13 -2.47 -1.35 7.59
CA ALA A 13 -3.76 -0.83 8.06
C ALA A 13 -4.93 -1.13 7.10
N ASP A 14 -4.63 -1.31 5.83
CA ASP A 14 -5.52 -1.69 4.75
C ASP A 14 -5.44 -3.21 4.41
N GLU A 15 -4.45 -3.91 4.97
CA GLU A 15 -4.25 -5.36 4.89
C GLU A 15 -3.91 -5.86 3.46
N ASP A 16 -3.18 -5.07 2.65
CA ASP A 16 -2.72 -5.45 1.29
C ASP A 16 -1.40 -6.25 1.29
N GLY A 17 -0.69 -6.28 2.43
CA GLY A 17 0.59 -6.95 2.58
C GLY A 17 1.81 -6.06 2.36
N LEU A 18 1.60 -4.75 2.14
CA LEU A 18 2.58 -3.71 2.37
C LEU A 18 2.54 -3.32 3.86
N SER A 19 3.29 -2.31 4.27
CA SER A 19 3.24 -1.86 5.67
C SER A 19 3.09 -0.37 5.66
N ASP A 20 2.40 0.21 6.64
CA ASP A 20 2.15 1.65 6.71
C ASP A 20 3.45 2.45 6.54
N SER A 21 4.56 1.97 7.14
CA SER A 21 5.85 2.65 7.06
C SER A 21 6.44 2.66 5.65
N LYS A 22 6.14 1.62 4.87
CA LYS A 22 6.58 1.45 3.49
C LYS A 22 5.69 2.26 2.56
N GLU A 23 4.39 2.23 2.77
CA GLU A 23 3.41 3.05 2.06
C GLU A 23 3.70 4.54 2.24
N ILE A 24 3.94 5.01 3.48
CA ILE A 24 4.37 6.39 3.75
C ILE A 24 5.67 6.74 3.02
N ALA A 25 6.58 5.77 2.86
CA ALA A 25 7.84 5.99 2.15
C ALA A 25 7.67 6.03 0.62
N LEU A 26 6.67 5.33 0.07
CA LEU A 26 6.30 5.37 -1.34
C LEU A 26 5.40 6.58 -1.66
N GLY A 27 4.65 7.07 -0.67
CA GLY A 27 3.68 8.14 -0.83
C GLY A 27 2.25 7.65 -1.08
N THR A 28 1.98 6.36 -0.89
CA THR A 28 0.66 5.73 -1.00
C THR A 28 -0.19 5.94 0.26
N ASP A 29 -1.49 5.62 0.21
CA ASP A 29 -2.42 5.80 1.32
C ASP A 29 -2.52 4.54 2.17
N ILE A 30 -2.03 4.64 3.42
CA ILE A 30 -2.06 3.57 4.43
C ILE A 30 -3.45 2.98 4.75
N ASN A 31 -4.54 3.54 4.23
CA ASN A 31 -5.89 3.02 4.44
C ASN A 31 -6.54 2.49 3.15
N GLU A 32 -5.82 2.52 2.03
CA GLU A 32 -6.31 2.13 0.72
C GLU A 32 -5.31 1.17 0.07
N SER A 33 -5.80 -0.02 -0.26
CA SER A 33 -4.97 -1.10 -0.82
C SER A 33 -4.48 -0.85 -2.23
N ASP A 34 -5.09 0.08 -2.94
CA ASP A 34 -4.87 0.40 -4.35
C ASP A 34 -4.96 1.93 -4.42
N SER A 35 -3.83 2.61 -4.25
CA SER A 35 -3.79 4.06 -4.04
C SER A 35 -4.07 4.87 -5.32
N ASP A 36 -3.91 4.28 -6.49
CA ASP A 36 -4.20 4.92 -7.78
C ASP A 36 -5.51 4.44 -8.42
N GLY A 37 -6.09 3.35 -7.93
CA GLY A 37 -7.40 2.83 -8.30
C GLY A 37 -7.41 2.03 -9.60
N ASP A 38 -6.27 1.49 -10.04
CA ASP A 38 -6.15 0.71 -11.28
C ASP A 38 -6.59 -0.76 -11.15
N GLY A 39 -6.80 -1.22 -9.91
CA GLY A 39 -7.21 -2.57 -9.55
C GLY A 39 -6.07 -3.50 -9.13
N HIS A 40 -4.85 -3.00 -9.00
CA HIS A 40 -3.71 -3.67 -8.39
C HIS A 40 -3.41 -3.07 -7.02
N SER A 41 -2.94 -3.90 -6.08
CA SER A 41 -2.56 -3.38 -4.77
C SER A 41 -1.20 -2.70 -4.77
N ASP A 42 -1.00 -1.72 -3.88
CA ASP A 42 0.27 -1.03 -3.69
C ASP A 42 1.40 -2.05 -3.40
N ALA A 43 1.09 -3.11 -2.66
CA ALA A 43 1.99 -4.24 -2.42
C ALA A 43 2.37 -5.00 -3.71
N GLU A 44 1.40 -5.31 -4.59
CA GLU A 44 1.64 -6.01 -5.85
C GLU A 44 2.54 -5.21 -6.78
N GLU A 45 2.26 -3.92 -6.89
CA GLU A 45 3.02 -2.98 -7.71
C GLU A 45 4.44 -2.78 -7.19
N TYR A 46 4.59 -2.62 -5.87
CA TYR A 46 5.89 -2.55 -5.24
C TYR A 46 6.74 -3.81 -5.49
N LEU A 47 6.12 -5.00 -5.49
CA LEU A 47 6.82 -6.25 -5.79
C LEU A 47 7.19 -6.40 -7.27
N ALA A 48 6.42 -5.79 -8.16
CA ALA A 48 6.66 -5.76 -9.60
C ALA A 48 7.61 -4.64 -10.04
N GLU A 49 8.09 -3.81 -9.12
CA GLU A 49 8.87 -2.60 -9.40
C GLU A 49 8.11 -1.58 -10.28
N SER A 50 6.77 -1.53 -10.16
CA SER A 50 5.90 -0.51 -10.77
C SER A 50 5.59 0.64 -9.78
N ASP A 51 4.91 1.68 -10.26
CA ASP A 51 4.60 2.90 -9.50
C ASP A 51 3.15 2.88 -8.97
N PRO A 52 2.93 2.64 -7.66
CA PRO A 52 1.59 2.52 -7.05
C PRO A 52 0.82 3.84 -6.91
N LEU A 53 1.24 4.87 -7.63
CA LEU A 53 0.63 6.19 -7.67
C LEU A 53 0.30 6.62 -9.11
N ASP A 54 0.47 5.73 -10.09
CA ASP A 54 0.20 5.98 -11.49
C ASP A 54 -0.66 4.87 -12.05
N GLU A 55 -1.95 5.16 -12.26
CA GLU A 55 -2.96 4.24 -12.80
C GLU A 55 -2.58 3.56 -14.15
N ASN A 56 -1.52 4.02 -14.81
CA ASN A 56 -1.01 3.46 -16.06
C ASN A 56 0.20 2.52 -15.85
N SER A 57 0.71 2.45 -14.63
CA SER A 57 1.90 1.72 -14.22
C SER A 57 1.54 0.39 -13.56
N VAL A 58 0.89 -0.48 -14.33
CA VAL A 58 0.51 -1.82 -13.87
C VAL A 58 1.72 -2.78 -13.73
N PRO A 59 1.64 -3.79 -12.84
CA PRO A 59 2.59 -4.89 -12.78
C PRO A 59 2.47 -5.79 -14.04
N GLU A 60 3.60 -6.19 -14.67
CA GLU A 60 3.61 -7.10 -15.85
C GLU A 60 3.30 -8.57 -15.54
#